data_AF-A0ABD7CM08-F1
#
_entry.id   AF-A0ABD7CM08-F1
#
_cell.length_a   1.000
_cell.length_b   1.000
_cell.length_c   1.000
_cell.angle_alpha   90.00
_cell.angle_beta   90.00
_cell.angle_gamma   90.00
#
_symmetry.space_group_name_H-M   'P 1'
#
loop_
_entity.id
_entity.type
_entity.pdbx_description
1 polymer ?
#
loop_
_entity_poly.entity_id
_entity_poly.type
_entity_poly.pdbx_seq_one_letter_code
_entity_poly.pdbx_strand_id
1 'polypeptide(L)' 'MATIRKNITLDPKVYEDFCKIAERKGIRMSTWINAKMKEFIEQEENKKLEGTQ' A
#
# COMPACT_ATOMS: atom_id res chain seq x y z
N MET A 1 -2.43 -10.77 13.52
CA MET A 1 -3.51 -9.81 13.18
C MET A 1 -4.44 -10.45 12.17
N ALA A 2 -5.75 -10.29 12.34
CA ALA A 2 -6.71 -10.76 11.34
C ALA A 2 -6.45 -10.05 10.01
N THR A 3 -6.40 -10.80 8.91
CA THR A 3 -6.21 -10.26 7.57
C THR A 3 -7.51 -10.46 6.80
N ILE A 4 -7.96 -9.40 6.12
CA ILE A 4 -9.13 -9.47 5.25
C ILE A 4 -8.64 -9.68 3.81
N ARG A 5 -9.25 -10.64 3.10
CA ARG A 5 -9.00 -10.81 1.67
C ARG A 5 -9.89 -9.85 0.89
N LYS A 6 -9.28 -8.99 0.07
CA LYS A 6 -9.98 -8.08 -0.85
C LYS A 6 -9.47 -8.32 -2.26
N ASN A 7 -10.38 -8.28 -3.23
CA ASN A 7 -10.02 -8.27 -4.64
C ASN A 7 -9.80 -6.81 -5.06
N ILE A 8 -8.76 -6.56 -5.85
CA ILE A 8 -8.42 -5.22 -6.35
C ILE A 8 -8.23 -5.27 -7.85
N THR A 9 -8.62 -4.19 -8.52
CA THR A 9 -8.34 -4.00 -9.94
C THR A 9 -7.06 -3.20 -10.07
N LEU A 10 -6.11 -3.72 -10.84
CA LEU A 10 -4.83 -3.08 -11.13
C LEU A 10 -4.60 -3.10 -12.63
N ASP A 11 -3.85 -2.11 -13.10
CA ASP A 11 -3.32 -2.14 -14.45
C ASP A 11 -2.36 -3.35 -14.60
N PRO A 12 -2.51 -4.18 -15.64
CA PRO A 12 -1.69 -5.37 -15.82
C PRO A 12 -0.19 -5.06 -15.88
N LYS A 13 0.21 -3.99 -16.56
CA LYS A 13 1.61 -3.61 -16.72
C LYS A 13 2.20 -3.13 -15.40
N VAL A 14 1.44 -2.35 -14.64
CA VAL A 14 1.85 -1.91 -13.29
C VAL A 14 2.04 -3.10 -12.36
N TYR A 15 1.14 -4.08 -12.41
CA TYR A 15 1.25 -5.30 -11.61
C TYR A 15 2.49 -6.13 -11.99
N GLU A 16 2.74 -6.33 -13.28
CA GLU A 16 3.91 -7.08 -13.75
C GLU A 16 5.22 -6.42 -13.35
N ASP A 17 5.34 -5.11 -13.55
CA ASP A 17 6.56 -4.36 -13.19
C ASP A 17 6.76 -4.34 -11.67
N PHE A 18 5.68 -4.21 -10.90
CA PHE A 18 5.74 -4.34 -9.45
C PHE A 18 6.22 -5.74 -9.04
N CYS A 19 5.66 -6.82 -9.60
CA CYS A 19 6.07 -8.19 -9.28
C CYS A 19 7.56 -8.43 -9.56
N LYS A 20 8.09 -7.96 -10.70
CA LYS A 20 9.53 -8.06 -11.02
C LYS A 20 10.41 -7.37 -9.99
N ILE A 21 10.00 -6.20 -9.50
CA ILE A 21 10.75 -5.44 -8.49
C ILE A 21 10.60 -6.10 -7.11
N ALA A 22 9.41 -6.54 -6.77
CA ALA A 22 9.08 -7.14 -5.49
C ALA A 22 9.80 -8.48 -5.29
N GLU A 23 9.86 -9.31 -6.33
CA GLU A 23 10.59 -10.59 -6.32
C GLU A 23 12.09 -10.36 -6.04
N ARG A 24 12.72 -9.41 -6.72
CA ARG A 24 14.13 -9.05 -6.49
C ARG A 24 14.41 -8.58 -5.06
N LYS A 25 13.42 -7.96 -4.41
CA LYS A 25 13.54 -7.45 -3.04
C LYS A 25 13.00 -8.43 -1.98
N GLY A 26 12.46 -9.58 -2.38
CA GLY A 26 11.80 -10.52 -1.47
C GLY A 26 10.53 -9.97 -0.81
N ILE A 27 9.86 -8.99 -1.43
CA ILE A 27 8.69 -8.31 -0.87
C ILE A 27 7.41 -8.98 -1.38
N ARG A 28 6.46 -9.24 -0.47
CA ARG A 28 5.11 -9.67 -0.84
C ARG A 28 4.22 -8.47 -1.14
N MET A 29 3.45 -8.54 -2.23
CA MET A 29 2.52 -7.47 -2.62
C MET A 29 1.55 -7.08 -1.49
N SER A 30 0.97 -8.06 -0.80
CA SER A 30 0.05 -7.81 0.32
C SER A 30 0.70 -7.03 1.46
N THR A 31 1.97 -7.33 1.78
CA THR A 31 2.74 -6.60 2.80
C THR A 31 3.00 -5.16 2.35
N TRP A 32 3.37 -4.97 1.09
CA TRP A 32 3.64 -3.64 0.54
C TRP A 32 2.39 -2.76 0.47
N ILE A 33 1.26 -3.31 -0.01
CA ILE A 33 -0.02 -2.60 -0.05
C ILE A 33 -0.45 -2.19 1.36
N ASN A 34 -0.34 -3.09 2.34
CA ASN A 34 -0.70 -2.78 3.72
C ASN A 34 0.18 -1.65 4.30
N ALA A 35 1.48 -1.65 4.01
CA ALA A 35 2.39 -0.58 4.42
C ALA A 35 1.98 0.76 3.79
N LYS A 36 1.71 0.77 2.47
CA LYS A 36 1.28 1.97 1.74
C LYS A 36 -0.05 2.51 2.22
N MET A 37 -1.01 1.64 2.56
CA MET A 37 -2.29 2.06 3.15
C MET A 37 -2.09 2.73 4.51
N LYS A 38 -1.20 2.19 5.36
CA LYS A 38 -0.88 2.81 6.65
C LYS A 38 -0.19 4.16 6.49
N GLU A 39 0.83 4.24 5.63
CA GLU A 39 1.53 5.50 5.34
C GLU A 39 0.54 6.57 4.86
N PHE A 40 -0.41 6.20 4.00
CA PHE A 40 -1.44 7.12 3.52
C PHE A 40 -2.37 7.60 4.65
N ILE A 41 -2.85 6.69 5.51
CA ILE A 41 -3.71 7.05 6.65
C ILE A 41 -2.97 8.00 7.60
N GLU A 42 -1.73 7.67 7.97
CA GLU A 42 -0.91 8.49 8.88
C GLU A 42 -0.67 9.89 8.32
N GLN A 43 -0.36 10.01 7.02
CA GLN A 43 -0.22 11.31 6.36
C GLN A 43 -1.51 12.14 6.42
N GLU A 44 -2.66 11.52 6.19
CA GLU A 44 -3.94 12.23 6.21
C GLU A 44 -4.39 12.59 7.63
N GLU A 45 -4.10 11.76 8.63
CA GLU A 45 -4.36 12.08 10.04
C GLU A 45 -3.46 13.23 10.51
N ASN A 46 -2.18 13.22 10.14
CA ASN A 46 -1.25 14.30 10.46
C ASN A 46 -1.66 15.63 9.80
N LYS A 47 -2.12 15.60 8.54
CA LYS A 47 -2.65 16.81 7.86
C LYS A 47 -3.91 17.36 8.51
N LYS A 48 -4.81 16.50 9.03
CA LYS A 48 -6.01 16.95 9.75
C LYS A 48 -5.67 17.69 11.04
N LEU A 49 -4.56 17.33 11.69
CA LEU A 49 -4.07 18.01 12.90
C LEU A 49 -3.46 19.39 12.59
N GLU A 50 -2.88 19.60 11.40
CA GLU A 50 -2.33 20.91 11.00
C GLU A 50 -3.38 21.86 10.39
N GLY A 51 -4.56 21.36 10.02
CA GLY A 51 -5.67 22.16 9.47
C GLY A 51 -6.64 22.77 10.49
N THR A 52 -6.33 22.70 11.79
CA THR A 52 -7.15 23.29 12.86
C THR A 52 -6.34 24.36 13.60
N GLN A 53 -6.08 25.48 12.93
CA GLN A 53 -5.59 26.72 13.54
C GLN A 53 -6.50 27.88 13.17
#